data_AF-X1M3X6-F1
#
_entry.id   AF-X1M3X6-F1
#
_cell.length_a   1.000
_cell.length_b   1.000
_cell.length_c   1.000
_cell.angle_alpha   90.00
_cell.angle_beta   90.00
_cell.angle_gamma   90.00
#
_symmetry.space_group_name_H-M   'P 1'
#
loop_
_entity.id
_entity.type
_entity.pdbx_description
1 polymer ?
#
loop_
_entity_poly.entity_id
_entity_poly.type
_entity_poly.pdbx_seq_one_letter_code
_entity_poly.pdbx_strand_id
1 'polypeptide(L)'
;KDFSRKLISSGLDIRWKAFGRVNLIDREAMELMAESGCVEIRFGIESGSDEILDKVVKGFKVEQAIRIVSEAAQIFPSVDAFFIWGFPFETMEHFYQTVFLMNSFRMMGVRVLPSLLCYLPQTKIYRELNREMLEFSYEMIPEYMITGHETCSGFGIQIDERYRFIYDFILENRDIFPGFFHYDIENNIKPKLEVLTEFEFYRSIVQYESTESCGAHSPRIKSH
;
A
#
# COMPACT_ATOMS: atom_id res chain seq x y z
N LYS A 1 5.68 21.62 12.08
CA LYS A 1 5.96 23.08 12.03
C LYS A 1 7.30 23.43 12.66
N ASP A 2 7.52 23.19 13.97
CA ASP A 2 8.78 23.58 14.64
C ASP A 2 10.04 22.92 14.08
N PHE A 3 9.96 21.65 13.70
CA PHE A 3 11.03 20.94 13.00
C PHE A 3 11.45 21.67 11.72
N SER A 4 10.49 21.99 10.85
CA SER A 4 10.72 22.71 9.60
C SER A 4 11.33 24.09 9.82
N ARG A 5 10.82 24.86 10.80
CA ARG A 5 11.39 26.18 11.15
C ARG A 5 12.84 26.07 11.61
N LYS A 6 13.16 25.05 12.42
CA LYS A 6 14.54 24.80 12.87
C LYS A 6 15.45 24.43 11.70
N LEU A 7 15.00 23.59 10.78
CA LEU A 7 15.77 23.25 9.57
C LEU A 7 16.05 24.49 8.72
N ILE A 8 15.03 25.30 8.43
CA ILE A 8 15.20 26.56 7.68
C ILE A 8 16.23 27.46 8.38
N SER A 9 16.10 27.67 9.70
CA SER A 9 17.02 28.52 10.46
C SER A 9 18.45 27.97 10.55
N SER A 10 18.64 26.65 10.39
CA SER A 10 19.95 26.02 10.46
C SER A 10 20.78 26.24 9.20
N GLY A 11 20.16 26.60 8.07
CA GLY A 11 20.82 26.73 6.78
C GLY A 11 21.34 25.40 6.21
N LEU A 12 20.91 24.26 6.73
CA LEU A 12 21.28 22.94 6.22
C LEU A 12 20.60 22.66 4.87
N ASP A 13 21.39 22.31 3.86
CA ASP A 13 20.89 21.86 2.56
C ASP A 13 20.58 20.35 2.59
N ILE A 14 19.38 20.01 3.09
CA ILE A 14 18.92 18.63 3.19
C ILE A 14 17.60 18.44 2.44
N ARG A 15 17.48 17.30 1.77
CA ARG A 15 16.22 16.85 1.18
C ARG A 15 15.66 15.68 1.96
N TRP A 16 14.38 15.72 2.26
CA TRP A 16 13.73 14.71 3.10
C TRP A 16 12.32 14.38 2.62
N LYS A 17 11.78 13.27 3.14
CA LYS A 17 10.46 12.74 2.80
C LYS A 17 9.68 12.50 4.09
N ALA A 18 8.36 12.59 4.02
CA ALA A 18 7.50 12.48 5.19
C ALA A 18 6.29 11.59 4.96
N PHE A 19 5.80 10.98 6.04
CA PHE A 19 4.46 10.41 6.10
C PHE A 19 3.55 11.36 6.86
N GLY A 20 2.41 11.69 6.27
CA GLY A 20 1.40 12.56 6.85
C GLY A 20 0.08 11.84 7.10
N ARG A 21 -0.73 12.40 8.00
CA ARG A 21 -2.14 12.06 8.15
C ARG A 21 -2.97 13.27 7.78
N VAL A 22 -3.96 13.10 6.90
CA VAL A 22 -4.77 14.22 6.39
C VAL A 22 -5.56 14.96 7.47
N ASN A 23 -5.79 14.35 8.63
CA ASN A 23 -6.43 15.00 9.78
C ASN A 23 -5.49 15.67 10.78
N LEU A 24 -4.17 15.56 10.60
CA LEU A 24 -3.17 16.16 11.49
C LEU A 24 -2.28 17.18 10.78
N ILE A 25 -2.57 17.50 9.53
CA ILE A 25 -1.79 18.43 8.72
C ILE A 25 -2.69 19.52 8.15
N ASP A 26 -2.14 20.72 8.05
CA ASP A 26 -2.75 21.88 7.42
C ASP A 26 -1.81 22.46 6.36
N ARG A 27 -2.33 23.39 5.56
CA ARG A 27 -1.60 24.02 4.47
C ARG A 27 -0.31 24.71 4.93
N GLU A 28 -0.37 25.47 6.02
CA GLU A 28 0.80 26.17 6.57
C GLU A 28 1.92 25.19 6.94
N ALA A 29 1.57 24.04 7.55
CA ALA A 29 2.54 22.99 7.83
C ALA A 29 3.16 22.44 6.54
N MET A 30 2.37 22.20 5.50
CA MET A 30 2.87 21.69 4.22
C MET A 30 3.82 22.67 3.54
N GLU A 31 3.48 23.96 3.51
CA GLU A 31 4.34 25.02 2.94
C GLU A 31 5.66 25.12 3.68
N LEU A 32 5.64 25.13 5.02
CA LEU A 32 6.87 25.09 5.84
C LEU A 32 7.70 23.83 5.60
N MET A 33 7.04 22.68 5.41
CA MET A 33 7.72 21.43 5.11
C MET A 33 8.46 21.53 3.77
N ALA A 34 7.79 21.98 2.72
CA ALA A 34 8.38 22.15 1.39
C ALA A 34 9.56 23.14 1.42
N GLU A 35 9.39 24.30 2.07
CA GLU A 35 10.47 25.29 2.25
C GLU A 35 11.68 24.71 2.99
N SER A 36 11.44 23.85 3.99
CA SER A 36 12.50 23.17 4.74
C SER A 36 13.15 21.98 4.02
N GLY A 37 12.86 21.76 2.73
CA GLY A 37 13.47 20.71 1.91
C GLY A 37 12.70 19.39 1.82
N CYS A 38 11.42 19.35 2.22
CA CYS A 38 10.58 18.17 2.02
C CYS A 38 10.20 18.03 0.54
N VAL A 39 10.62 16.94 -0.10
CA VAL A 39 10.40 16.72 -1.55
C VAL A 39 9.28 15.72 -1.85
N GLU A 40 8.83 14.95 -0.85
CA GLU A 40 7.76 13.96 -1.02
C GLU A 40 6.95 13.84 0.28
N ILE A 41 5.63 13.90 0.16
CA ILE A 41 4.71 13.60 1.26
C ILE A 41 3.83 12.39 0.91
N ARG A 42 3.65 11.51 1.89
CA ARG A 42 2.96 10.24 1.75
C ARG A 42 1.76 10.17 2.66
N PHE A 43 0.58 9.89 2.11
CA PHE A 43 -0.65 9.76 2.87
C PHE A 43 -1.20 8.34 2.80
N GLY A 44 -1.44 7.73 3.96
CA GLY A 44 -2.30 6.55 4.04
C GLY A 44 -3.75 7.00 3.94
N ILE A 45 -4.40 6.76 2.81
CA ILE A 45 -5.82 7.08 2.57
C ILE A 45 -6.68 5.87 2.88
N GLU A 46 -6.18 4.67 2.59
CA GLU A 46 -6.81 3.36 2.79
C GLU A 46 -8.01 3.09 1.89
N SER A 47 -9.04 3.94 1.88
CA SER A 47 -10.27 3.71 1.11
C SER A 47 -10.92 5.02 0.66
N GLY A 48 -11.65 4.94 -0.46
CA GLY A 48 -12.55 6.00 -0.92
C GLY A 48 -13.98 5.89 -0.38
N SER A 49 -14.23 4.97 0.57
CA SER A 49 -15.53 4.77 1.21
C SER A 49 -15.49 5.18 2.68
N ASP A 50 -16.33 6.15 3.06
CA ASP A 50 -16.40 6.61 4.46
C ASP A 50 -16.81 5.49 5.42
N GLU A 51 -17.61 4.51 4.98
CA GLU A 51 -17.97 3.34 5.80
C GLU A 51 -16.76 2.45 6.10
N ILE A 52 -15.90 2.23 5.10
CA ILE A 52 -14.66 1.48 5.28
C ILE A 52 -13.70 2.26 6.17
N LEU A 53 -13.55 3.56 5.94
CA LEU A 53 -12.71 4.44 6.77
C LEU A 53 -13.13 4.43 8.26
N ASP A 54 -14.44 4.41 8.52
CA ASP A 54 -14.98 4.30 9.88
C ASP A 54 -14.65 2.92 10.50
N LYS A 55 -14.81 1.83 9.73
CA LYS A 55 -14.47 0.46 10.20
C LYS A 55 -12.99 0.28 10.51
N VAL A 56 -12.09 0.90 9.74
CA VAL A 56 -10.64 0.86 9.99
C VAL A 56 -10.15 1.96 10.93
N VAL A 57 -11.07 2.74 11.53
CA VAL A 57 -10.80 3.79 12.52
C VAL A 57 -9.80 4.83 12.00
N LYS A 58 -9.98 5.27 10.75
CA LYS A 58 -9.06 6.22 10.13
C LYS A 58 -9.21 7.63 10.71
N GLY A 59 -10.41 8.00 11.12
CA GLY A 59 -10.67 9.26 11.83
C GLY A 59 -10.68 10.51 10.94
N PHE A 60 -10.96 10.34 9.64
CA PHE A 60 -11.27 11.40 8.69
C PHE A 60 -12.27 10.90 7.64
N LYS A 61 -12.89 11.82 6.93
CA LYS A 61 -13.80 11.55 5.80
C LYS A 61 -13.10 11.76 4.45
N VAL A 62 -13.62 11.14 3.40
CA VAL A 62 -13.09 11.21 2.03
C VAL A 62 -12.94 12.66 1.55
N GLU A 63 -13.88 13.54 1.87
CA GLU A 63 -13.81 14.97 1.52
C GLU A 63 -12.53 15.64 2.05
N GLN A 64 -12.14 15.33 3.29
CA GLN A 64 -10.92 15.86 3.89
C GLN A 64 -9.67 15.31 3.20
N ALA A 65 -9.68 14.02 2.83
CA ALA A 65 -8.60 13.42 2.06
C ALA A 65 -8.43 14.11 0.70
N ILE A 66 -9.52 14.35 -0.02
CA ILE A 66 -9.51 15.06 -1.30
C ILE A 66 -8.88 16.44 -1.13
N ARG A 67 -9.39 17.25 -0.20
CA ARG A 67 -8.89 18.62 0.02
C ARG A 67 -7.38 18.64 0.30
N ILE A 68 -6.92 17.83 1.26
CA ILE A 68 -5.51 17.85 1.70
C ILE A 68 -4.58 17.30 0.62
N VAL A 69 -4.96 16.22 -0.06
CA VAL A 69 -4.13 15.64 -1.13
C VAL A 69 -4.05 16.59 -2.33
N SER A 70 -5.15 17.26 -2.70
CA SER A 70 -5.16 18.28 -3.77
C SER A 70 -4.30 19.50 -3.44
N GLU A 71 -4.27 19.94 -2.18
CA GLU A 71 -3.35 21.00 -1.73
C GLU A 71 -1.89 20.52 -1.77
N ALA A 72 -1.62 19.32 -1.25
CA ALA A 72 -0.28 18.75 -1.25
C ALA A 72 0.30 18.61 -2.67
N ALA A 73 -0.52 18.21 -3.64
CA ALA A 73 -0.11 18.08 -5.04
C ALA A 73 0.31 19.41 -5.69
N GLN A 74 -0.10 20.55 -5.12
CA GLN A 74 0.32 21.88 -5.56
C GLN A 74 1.57 22.39 -4.83
N ILE A 75 1.90 21.82 -3.67
CA ILE A 75 2.97 22.29 -2.79
C ILE A 75 4.24 21.46 -2.97
N PHE A 76 4.10 20.13 -3.06
CA PHE A 76 5.23 19.21 -3.08
C PHE A 76 5.56 18.74 -4.51
N PRO A 77 6.85 18.51 -4.82
CA PRO A 77 7.24 17.88 -6.08
C PRO A 77 6.66 16.47 -6.28
N SER A 78 6.39 15.74 -5.19
CA SER A 78 5.84 14.39 -5.24
C SER A 78 4.89 14.13 -4.07
N VAL A 79 3.77 13.47 -4.36
CA VAL A 79 2.78 13.04 -3.37
C VAL A 79 2.43 11.59 -3.63
N ASP A 80 2.42 10.79 -2.57
CA ASP A 80 1.92 9.42 -2.60
C ASP A 80 0.61 9.29 -1.83
N ALA A 81 -0.32 8.54 -2.39
CA ALA A 81 -1.53 8.10 -1.72
C ALA A 81 -1.58 6.57 -1.67
N PHE A 82 -1.52 6.03 -0.45
CA PHE A 82 -1.60 4.60 -0.19
C PHE A 82 -3.05 4.20 0.06
N PHE A 83 -3.47 3.09 -0.57
CA PHE A 83 -4.79 2.50 -0.42
C PHE A 83 -4.65 1.04 -0.03
N ILE A 84 -5.65 0.52 0.69
CA ILE A 84 -5.76 -0.89 1.04
C ILE A 84 -7.06 -1.40 0.46
N TRP A 85 -7.03 -2.58 -0.15
CA TRP A 85 -8.22 -3.23 -0.71
C TRP A 85 -8.31 -4.69 -0.25
N GLY A 86 -9.49 -5.29 -0.44
CA GLY A 86 -9.72 -6.69 -0.09
C GLY A 86 -10.11 -6.91 1.37
N PHE A 87 -10.64 -5.87 2.04
CA PHE A 87 -11.14 -6.03 3.40
C PHE A 87 -12.30 -7.05 3.44
N PRO A 88 -12.40 -7.91 4.48
CA PRO A 88 -13.47 -8.91 4.60
C PRO A 88 -14.90 -8.36 4.55
N PHE A 89 -15.05 -7.08 4.88
CA PHE A 89 -16.33 -6.37 4.96
C PHE A 89 -16.50 -5.33 3.82
N GLU A 90 -15.60 -5.30 2.84
CA GLU A 90 -15.65 -4.40 1.69
C GLU A 90 -16.49 -5.00 0.56
N THR A 91 -17.60 -4.34 0.25
CA THR A 91 -18.43 -4.65 -0.91
C THR A 91 -17.80 -4.10 -2.19
N MET A 92 -18.26 -4.57 -3.35
CA MET A 92 -17.83 -3.98 -4.62
C MET A 92 -18.21 -2.50 -4.74
N GLU A 93 -19.31 -2.06 -4.14
CA GLU A 93 -19.70 -0.64 -4.12
C GLU A 93 -18.67 0.23 -3.39
N HIS A 94 -18.27 -0.17 -2.18
CA HIS A 94 -17.20 0.50 -1.42
C HIS A 94 -15.88 0.50 -2.19
N PHE A 95 -15.60 -0.61 -2.87
CA PHE A 95 -14.41 -0.75 -3.66
C PHE A 95 -14.40 0.19 -4.88
N TYR A 96 -15.52 0.33 -5.60
CA TYR A 96 -15.62 1.28 -6.71
C TYR A 96 -15.48 2.74 -6.26
N GLN A 97 -15.98 3.10 -5.07
CA GLN A 97 -15.71 4.42 -4.48
C GLN A 97 -14.19 4.64 -4.28
N THR A 98 -13.48 3.60 -3.85
CA THR A 98 -12.02 3.62 -3.72
C THR A 98 -11.34 3.78 -5.08
N VAL A 99 -11.74 3.01 -6.09
CA VAL A 99 -11.21 3.12 -7.47
C VAL A 99 -11.45 4.50 -8.06
N PHE A 100 -12.62 5.09 -7.85
CA PHE A 100 -12.92 6.45 -8.30
C PHE A 100 -11.97 7.49 -7.67
N LEU A 101 -11.75 7.40 -6.35
CA LEU A 101 -10.84 8.31 -5.65
C LEU A 101 -9.38 8.12 -6.09
N MET A 102 -8.94 6.88 -6.25
CA MET A 102 -7.62 6.55 -6.77
C MET A 102 -7.39 7.15 -8.16
N ASN A 103 -8.33 7.01 -9.09
CA ASN A 103 -8.23 7.62 -10.41
C ASN A 103 -8.22 9.15 -10.34
N SER A 104 -9.04 9.75 -9.49
CA SER A 104 -9.05 11.20 -9.27
C SER A 104 -7.69 11.72 -8.79
N PHE A 105 -7.04 11.01 -7.87
CA PHE A 105 -5.69 11.33 -7.40
C PHE A 105 -4.63 11.16 -8.50
N ARG A 106 -4.68 10.09 -9.30
CA ARG A 106 -3.79 9.93 -10.46
C ARG A 106 -3.92 11.10 -11.44
N MET A 107 -5.14 11.56 -11.72
CA MET A 107 -5.39 12.70 -12.61
C MET A 107 -4.81 14.02 -12.06
N MET A 108 -4.58 14.13 -10.75
CA MET A 108 -3.91 15.26 -10.12
C MET A 108 -2.38 15.11 -10.04
N GLY A 109 -1.80 14.08 -10.66
CA GLY A 109 -0.36 13.82 -10.62
C GLY A 109 0.13 13.15 -9.32
N VAL A 110 -0.79 12.67 -8.48
CA VAL A 110 -0.46 11.92 -7.27
C VAL A 110 -0.12 10.47 -7.66
N ARG A 111 0.97 9.94 -7.10
CA ARG A 111 1.31 8.52 -7.25
C ARG A 111 0.42 7.70 -6.32
N VAL A 112 -0.38 6.82 -6.90
CA VAL A 112 -1.35 6.00 -6.17
C VAL A 112 -0.84 4.57 -6.03
N LEU A 113 -0.85 4.07 -4.81
CA LEU A 113 -0.25 2.80 -4.42
C LEU A 113 -1.30 1.95 -3.66
N PRO A 114 -2.11 1.14 -4.38
CA PRO A 114 -2.99 0.18 -3.74
C PRO A 114 -2.19 -1.06 -3.32
N SER A 115 -2.40 -1.52 -2.09
CA SER A 115 -1.86 -2.78 -1.58
C SER A 115 -3.00 -3.67 -1.08
N LEU A 116 -2.91 -4.97 -1.36
CA LEU A 116 -3.85 -5.94 -0.82
C LEU A 116 -3.67 -6.06 0.70
N LEU A 117 -4.78 -6.09 1.45
CA LEU A 117 -4.76 -6.21 2.91
C LEU A 117 -3.94 -7.42 3.36
N CYS A 118 -2.93 -7.15 4.19
CA CYS A 118 -2.13 -8.17 4.85
C CYS A 118 -2.56 -8.31 6.31
N TYR A 119 -2.86 -9.54 6.75
CA TYR A 119 -3.30 -9.81 8.12
C TYR A 119 -2.13 -9.91 9.09
N LEU A 120 -2.25 -9.20 10.22
CA LEU A 120 -1.29 -9.29 11.32
C LEU A 120 -1.96 -9.90 12.57
N PRO A 121 -1.35 -10.90 13.24
CA PRO A 121 -2.00 -11.70 14.29
C PRO A 121 -2.67 -10.92 15.43
N GLN A 122 -2.18 -9.73 15.75
CA GLN A 122 -2.66 -8.94 16.89
C GLN A 122 -3.65 -7.83 16.52
N THR A 123 -3.89 -7.63 15.22
CA THR A 123 -4.82 -6.60 14.75
C THR A 123 -6.26 -6.99 15.07
N LYS A 124 -7.11 -5.99 15.29
CA LYS A 124 -8.54 -6.21 15.56
C LYS A 124 -9.21 -6.97 14.40
N ILE A 125 -8.90 -6.56 13.17
CA ILE A 125 -9.43 -7.19 11.96
C ILE A 125 -9.14 -8.69 11.90
N TYR A 126 -7.91 -9.11 12.21
CA TYR A 126 -7.57 -10.54 12.20
C TYR A 126 -8.19 -11.32 13.37
N ARG A 127 -8.37 -10.67 14.53
CA ARG A 127 -8.99 -11.29 15.71
C ARG A 127 -10.48 -11.55 15.53
N GLU A 128 -11.19 -10.68 14.81
CA GLU A 128 -12.65 -10.74 14.62
C GLU A 128 -13.08 -11.42 13.31
N LEU A 129 -12.13 -11.66 12.42
CA LEU A 129 -12.28 -12.34 11.14
C LEU A 129 -12.72 -13.82 11.28
N ASN A 130 -13.58 -14.30 10.37
CA ASN A 130 -13.77 -15.74 10.17
C ASN A 130 -12.54 -16.36 9.47
N ARG A 131 -11.67 -17.00 10.24
CA ARG A 131 -10.39 -17.54 9.75
C ARG A 131 -10.55 -18.75 8.81
N GLU A 132 -11.71 -19.40 8.78
CA GLU A 132 -11.97 -20.51 7.86
C GLU A 132 -11.99 -20.05 6.39
N MET A 133 -12.33 -18.78 6.15
CA MET A 133 -12.33 -18.14 4.84
C MET A 133 -10.95 -17.64 4.39
N LEU A 134 -9.91 -17.83 5.22
CA LEU A 134 -8.56 -17.51 4.81
C LEU A 134 -8.04 -18.59 3.86
N GLU A 135 -7.46 -18.16 2.75
CA GLU A 135 -6.98 -19.01 1.67
C GLU A 135 -5.58 -18.57 1.26
N PHE A 136 -4.72 -19.54 0.93
CA PHE A 136 -3.38 -19.27 0.44
C PHE A 136 -3.37 -19.34 -1.08
N SER A 137 -2.65 -18.43 -1.74
CA SER A 137 -2.41 -18.49 -3.18
C SER A 137 -0.94 -18.27 -3.50
N TYR A 138 -0.37 -19.24 -4.21
CA TYR A 138 1.00 -19.16 -4.74
C TYR A 138 1.19 -18.03 -5.74
N GLU A 139 0.12 -17.63 -6.43
CA GLU A 139 0.15 -16.57 -7.45
C GLU A 139 0.04 -15.18 -6.84
N MET A 140 -0.44 -15.08 -5.59
CA MET A 140 -0.74 -13.82 -4.92
C MET A 140 -0.01 -13.70 -3.58
N ILE A 141 1.29 -13.96 -3.54
CA ILE A 141 2.04 -13.76 -2.30
C ILE A 141 2.12 -12.25 -2.02
N PRO A 142 1.67 -11.77 -0.84
CA PRO A 142 1.73 -10.35 -0.54
C PRO A 142 3.16 -9.82 -0.65
N GLU A 143 3.30 -8.62 -1.22
CA GLU A 143 4.60 -7.99 -1.48
C GLU A 143 5.51 -7.92 -0.25
N TYR A 144 4.91 -7.76 0.95
CA TYR A 144 5.62 -7.70 2.23
C TYR A 144 5.97 -9.07 2.83
N MET A 145 5.55 -10.16 2.20
CA MET A 145 5.71 -11.54 2.68
C MET A 145 6.62 -12.38 1.76
N ILE A 146 7.21 -11.77 0.73
CA ILE A 146 8.23 -12.38 -0.12
C ILE A 146 9.42 -12.78 0.76
N THR A 147 9.75 -14.07 0.77
CA THR A 147 10.80 -14.64 1.64
C THR A 147 12.19 -14.56 1.02
N GLY A 148 12.30 -14.15 -0.24
CA GLY A 148 13.54 -14.10 -1.01
C GLY A 148 13.88 -15.42 -1.71
N HIS A 149 12.96 -16.37 -1.68
CA HIS A 149 13.10 -17.72 -2.27
C HIS A 149 12.19 -17.91 -3.49
N GLU A 150 11.42 -16.89 -3.83
CA GLU A 150 10.49 -16.82 -4.93
C GLU A 150 11.19 -16.27 -6.17
N THR A 151 10.99 -16.91 -7.32
CA THR A 151 11.29 -16.31 -8.61
C THR A 151 10.04 -15.57 -9.10
N CYS A 152 10.04 -14.26 -8.96
CA CYS A 152 9.02 -13.39 -9.54
C CYS A 152 9.35 -13.19 -11.03
N SER A 153 8.53 -13.75 -11.91
CA SER A 153 8.67 -13.58 -13.35
C SER A 153 7.44 -12.88 -13.93
N GLY A 154 7.51 -12.48 -15.20
CA GLY A 154 6.34 -12.02 -15.94
C GLY A 154 5.21 -13.05 -16.05
N PHE A 155 5.38 -14.29 -15.58
CA PHE A 155 4.39 -15.36 -15.54
C PHE A 155 3.86 -15.65 -14.12
N GLY A 156 4.17 -14.79 -13.15
CA GLY A 156 3.75 -14.94 -11.75
C GLY A 156 4.89 -15.36 -10.83
N ILE A 157 4.52 -15.74 -9.61
CA ILE A 157 5.46 -16.17 -8.58
C ILE A 157 5.65 -17.69 -8.67
N GLN A 158 6.90 -18.11 -8.86
CA GLN A 158 7.29 -19.51 -8.78
C GLN A 158 8.15 -19.75 -7.55
N ILE A 159 7.94 -20.88 -6.89
CA ILE A 159 8.75 -21.31 -5.75
C ILE A 159 9.57 -22.51 -6.21
N ASP A 160 10.89 -22.39 -6.10
CA ASP A 160 11.80 -23.49 -6.36
C ASP A 160 11.51 -24.63 -5.36
N GLU A 161 11.48 -25.87 -5.86
CA GLU A 161 11.15 -27.06 -5.06
C GLU A 161 12.01 -27.17 -3.79
N ARG A 162 13.27 -26.69 -3.84
CA ARG A 162 14.19 -26.67 -2.70
C ARG A 162 13.69 -25.85 -1.51
N TYR A 163 12.81 -24.88 -1.74
CA TYR A 163 12.27 -23.99 -0.70
C TYR A 163 10.81 -24.29 -0.34
N ARG A 164 10.22 -25.35 -0.93
CA ARG A 164 8.83 -25.73 -0.67
C ARG A 164 8.54 -25.97 0.81
N PHE A 165 9.51 -26.51 1.55
CA PHE A 165 9.38 -26.73 2.99
C PHE A 165 9.09 -25.46 3.81
N ILE A 166 9.53 -24.28 3.34
CA ILE A 166 9.24 -22.99 4.00
C ILE A 166 7.75 -22.70 3.92
N TYR A 167 7.17 -22.97 2.75
CA TYR A 167 5.75 -22.75 2.48
C TYR A 167 4.88 -23.80 3.16
N ASP A 168 5.31 -25.05 3.20
CA ASP A 168 4.64 -26.09 3.98
C ASP A 168 4.58 -25.68 5.47
N PHE A 169 5.70 -25.17 6.02
CA PHE A 169 5.74 -24.64 7.39
C PHE A 169 4.79 -23.46 7.60
N ILE A 170 4.70 -22.52 6.65
CA ILE A 170 3.75 -21.39 6.70
C ILE A 170 2.30 -21.89 6.69
N LEU A 171 2.00 -22.86 5.82
CA LEU A 171 0.67 -23.44 5.66
C LEU A 171 0.24 -24.24 6.90
N GLU A 172 1.17 -24.91 7.57
CA GLU A 172 0.92 -25.62 8.84
C GLU A 172 0.73 -24.68 10.02
N ASN A 173 1.28 -23.46 9.97
CA ASN A 173 1.30 -22.47 11.07
C ASN A 173 0.57 -21.18 10.71
N ARG A 174 -0.66 -21.31 10.20
CA ARG A 174 -1.47 -20.21 9.64
C ARG A 174 -1.76 -19.07 10.63
N ASP A 175 -1.80 -19.39 11.92
CA ASP A 175 -2.01 -18.45 13.01
C ASP A 175 -0.78 -17.58 13.31
N ILE A 176 0.42 -18.12 13.03
CA ILE A 176 1.69 -17.40 13.13
C ILE A 176 1.94 -16.57 11.87
N PHE A 177 1.56 -17.09 10.70
CA PHE A 177 1.80 -16.47 9.39
C PHE A 177 0.53 -16.03 8.64
N PRO A 178 -0.43 -15.33 9.27
CA PRO A 178 -1.68 -14.98 8.61
C PRO A 178 -1.48 -13.98 7.48
N GLY A 179 -0.35 -13.29 7.45
CA GLY A 179 -0.01 -12.35 6.40
C GLY A 179 0.16 -12.97 5.02
N PHE A 180 0.30 -14.30 4.91
CA PHE A 180 0.38 -15.03 3.63
C PHE A 180 -0.99 -15.42 3.06
N PHE A 181 -2.07 -15.18 3.80
CA PHE A 181 -3.41 -15.63 3.44
C PHE A 181 -4.29 -14.44 3.06
N HIS A 182 -5.25 -14.72 2.18
CA HIS A 182 -6.25 -13.79 1.70
C HIS A 182 -7.63 -14.23 2.14
N TYR A 183 -8.55 -13.28 2.29
CA TYR A 183 -9.91 -13.59 2.69
C TYR A 183 -10.81 -13.74 1.47
N ASP A 184 -11.40 -14.92 1.30
CA ASP A 184 -12.39 -15.24 0.25
C ASP A 184 -11.89 -14.87 -1.15
N ILE A 185 -10.96 -15.67 -1.68
CA ILE A 185 -10.27 -15.33 -2.92
C ILE A 185 -11.26 -15.15 -4.08
N GLU A 186 -12.22 -16.05 -4.22
CA GLU A 186 -13.15 -16.04 -5.34
C GLU A 186 -14.14 -14.88 -5.30
N ASN A 187 -14.71 -14.54 -4.13
CA ASN A 187 -15.80 -13.56 -4.08
C ASN A 187 -15.33 -12.17 -3.62
N ASN A 188 -14.20 -12.07 -2.92
CA ASN A 188 -13.67 -10.81 -2.41
C ASN A 188 -12.46 -10.31 -3.23
N ILE A 189 -11.48 -11.16 -3.49
CA ILE A 189 -10.19 -10.72 -4.07
C ILE A 189 -10.21 -10.67 -5.59
N LYS A 190 -10.56 -11.76 -6.27
CA LYS A 190 -10.52 -11.85 -7.75
C LYS A 190 -11.33 -10.75 -8.44
N PRO A 191 -12.60 -10.47 -8.08
CA PRO A 191 -13.37 -9.43 -8.76
C PRO A 191 -12.77 -8.03 -8.59
N LYS A 192 -12.14 -7.75 -7.45
CA LYS A 192 -11.46 -6.48 -7.19
C LYS A 192 -10.15 -6.38 -7.97
N LEU A 193 -9.37 -7.47 -8.04
CA LEU A 193 -8.14 -7.54 -8.81
C LEU A 193 -8.39 -7.35 -10.32
N GLU A 194 -9.48 -7.91 -10.84
CA GLU A 194 -9.91 -7.71 -12.23
C GLU A 194 -10.11 -6.22 -12.53
N VAL A 195 -10.87 -5.51 -11.68
CA VAL A 195 -11.07 -4.06 -11.80
C VAL A 195 -9.73 -3.31 -11.69
N LEU A 196 -8.86 -3.65 -10.73
CA LEU A 196 -7.57 -2.96 -10.59
C LEU A 196 -6.67 -3.17 -11.81
N THR A 197 -6.77 -4.34 -12.44
CA THR A 197 -6.05 -4.65 -13.68
C THR A 197 -6.61 -3.85 -14.85
N GLU A 198 -7.94 -3.73 -14.96
CA GLU A 198 -8.61 -2.91 -15.97
C GLU A 198 -8.21 -1.44 -15.89
N PHE A 199 -8.07 -0.89 -14.68
CA PHE A 199 -7.62 0.49 -14.45
C PHE A 199 -6.09 0.64 -14.37
N GLU A 200 -5.33 -0.40 -14.74
CA GLU A 200 -3.86 -0.41 -14.80
C GLU A 200 -3.16 -0.09 -13.47
N PHE A 201 -3.79 -0.39 -12.33
CA PHE A 201 -3.15 -0.31 -11.01
C PHE A 201 -2.26 -1.52 -10.73
N TYR A 202 -2.65 -2.68 -11.26
CA TYR A 202 -1.81 -3.87 -11.34
C TYR A 202 -1.61 -4.18 -12.82
N ARG A 203 -0.38 -4.54 -13.21
CA ARG A 203 -0.15 -5.00 -14.58
C ARG A 203 -0.71 -6.41 -14.73
N SER A 204 -1.25 -6.71 -15.90
CA SER A 204 -1.51 -8.11 -16.26
C SER A 204 -0.24 -8.93 -16.08
N ILE A 205 -0.38 -10.21 -15.72
CA ILE A 205 0.71 -11.19 -15.52
C ILE A 205 1.34 -11.54 -16.89
N VAL A 206 1.58 -10.55 -17.75
CA VAL A 206 2.16 -10.70 -19.07
C VAL A 206 3.11 -9.53 -19.26
N GLN A 207 4.41 -9.84 -19.14
CA GLN A 207 5.59 -9.01 -19.43
C GLN A 207 6.13 -8.11 -18.30
N TYR A 208 7.06 -8.69 -17.54
CA TYR A 208 8.22 -7.96 -17.05
C TYR A 208 9.50 -8.70 -17.46
N GLU A 209 10.39 -8.01 -18.17
CA GLU A 209 11.82 -8.31 -18.11
C GLU A 209 12.32 -7.89 -16.73
N SER A 210 13.04 -8.79 -16.07
CA SER A 210 13.52 -8.70 -14.68
C SER A 210 13.94 -7.29 -14.25
N THR A 211 13.27 -6.74 -13.23
CA THR A 211 13.80 -5.63 -12.43
C THR A 211 13.74 -5.98 -10.95
N GLU A 212 14.86 -5.70 -10.27
CA GLU A 212 15.18 -6.11 -8.91
C GLU A 212 14.15 -5.63 -7.87
N SER A 213 13.94 -6.49 -6.88
CA SER A 213 12.99 -6.36 -5.77
C SER A 213 13.24 -5.13 -4.89
N CYS A 214 12.18 -4.42 -4.53
CA CYS A 214 12.16 -3.35 -3.52
C CYS A 214 12.20 -3.86 -2.07
N GLY A 215 12.95 -4.94 -1.82
CA GLY A 215 13.27 -5.38 -0.46
C GLY A 215 14.31 -4.45 0.19
N ALA A 216 14.22 -4.26 1.51
CA ALA A 216 15.12 -3.42 2.31
C ALA A 216 16.58 -3.93 2.43
N HIS A 217 17.02 -4.77 1.49
CA HIS A 217 18.40 -5.21 1.38
C HIS A 217 18.85 -5.05 -0.07
N SER A 218 19.48 -3.91 -0.38
CA SER A 218 20.22 -3.74 -1.64
C SER A 218 21.39 -4.73 -1.65
N PRO A 219 21.47 -5.69 -2.60
CA PRO A 219 22.66 -6.50 -2.77
C PRO A 219 23.79 -5.58 -3.25
N ARG A 220 24.94 -5.63 -2.59
CA ARG A 220 26.16 -4.99 -3.09
C ARG A 220 26.60 -5.71 -4.37
N ILE A 221 26.45 -5.06 -5.52
CA ILE A 221 27.09 -5.53 -6.75
C ILE A 221 28.59 -5.24 -6.63
N LYS A 222 29.41 -6.30 -6.62
CA LYS A 222 30.86 -6.18 -6.80
C LYS A 222 31.12 -5.81 -8.25
N SER A 223 31.81 -4.70 -8.47
CA SER A 223 32.39 -4.33 -9.77
C SER A 223 33.48 -5.33 -10.15
N HIS A 224 33.36 -5.93 -11.34
CA HIS A 224 34.47 -6.53 -12.06
C HIS A 224 34.89 -5.59 -13.19
#